data_AF-A0A349NFX1-F1
#
_entry.id   AF-A0A349NFX1-F1
#
_cell.length_a   1.000
_cell.length_b   1.000
_cell.length_c   1.000
_cell.angle_alpha   90.00
_cell.angle_beta   90.00
_cell.angle_gamma   90.00
#
_symmetry.space_group_name_H-M   'P 1'
#
loop_
_entity.id
_entity.type
_entity.pdbx_description
1 polymer ?
#
loop_
_entity_poly.entity_id
_entity_poly.type
_entity_poly.pdbx_seq_one_letter_code
_entity_poly.pdbx_strand_id
1 'polypeptide(L)' 'MRFREFNGGLRMPVSNEEQALLDKIEESDSPIDRTMLTEREQELARKMISRGLLVMRKINETTCYFVNNPKDLWRDK' A
#
# COMPACT_ATOMS: atom_id res chain seq x y z
N MET A 1 15.98 -7.72 -1.23
CA MET A 1 15.80 -6.35 -1.73
C MET A 1 15.24 -6.45 -3.15
N ARG A 2 14.03 -5.94 -3.36
CA ARG A 2 13.33 -5.97 -4.64
C ARG A 2 13.10 -4.55 -5.13
N PHE A 3 12.93 -4.36 -6.43
CA PHE A 3 12.55 -3.08 -7.00
C PHE A 3 11.13 -3.18 -7.51
N ARG A 4 10.29 -2.22 -7.14
CA ARG A 4 8.94 -2.13 -7.68
C ARG A 4 8.81 -0.86 -8.48
N GLU A 5 8.16 -0.97 -9.63
CA GLU A 5 7.90 0.16 -10.52
C GLU A 5 6.63 0.87 -10.07
N PHE A 6 6.74 2.17 -9.84
CA PHE A 6 5.66 3.07 -9.46
C PHE A 6 5.58 4.22 -10.46
N ASN A 7 4.51 5.02 -10.33
CA ASN A 7 4.13 6.17 -11.15
C ASN A 7 5.20 6.71 -12.13
N GLY A 8 4.95 6.60 -13.43
CA GLY A 8 5.82 7.16 -14.47
C GLY A 8 7.15 6.42 -14.71
N GLY A 9 7.27 5.15 -14.28
CA GLY A 9 8.48 4.35 -14.48
C GLY A 9 9.53 4.49 -13.36
N LEU A 10 9.16 5.15 -12.25
CA LEU A 10 10.04 5.30 -11.09
C LEU A 10 10.17 3.96 -10.36
N ARG A 11 11.38 3.40 -10.34
CA ARG A 11 11.68 2.18 -9.60
C ARG A 11 12.18 2.50 -8.21
N MET A 12 11.45 2.04 -7.21
CA MET A 12 11.83 2.23 -5.81
C MET A 12 12.30 0.92 -5.18
N PRO A 13 13.38 0.95 -4.40
CA PRO A 13 13.79 -0.21 -3.64
C PRO A 13 12.79 -0.46 -2.50
N VAL A 14 12.33 -1.69 -2.39
CA VAL A 14 11.49 -2.16 -1.28
C VAL A 14 12.19 -3.31 -0.57
N SER A 15 12.11 -3.27 0.75
CA SER A 15 12.54 -4.39 1.58
C SER A 15 11.62 -5.59 1.38
N ASN A 16 12.04 -6.77 1.86
CA ASN A 16 11.21 -7.96 1.75
C ASN A 16 9.91 -7.82 2.58
N GLU A 17 9.96 -7.13 3.72
CA GLU A 17 8.79 -6.88 4.56
C GLU A 17 7.82 -5.90 3.91
N GLU A 18 8.33 -4.82 3.31
CA GLU A 18 7.51 -3.86 2.54
C GLU A 18 6.86 -4.53 1.34
N GLN A 19 7.59 -5.41 0.64
CA GLN A 19 7.02 -6.20 -0.45
C GLN A 19 5.91 -7.13 0.05
N ALA A 20 6.12 -7.85 1.15
CA ALA A 20 5.10 -8.73 1.71
C ALA A 20 3.82 -7.97 2.11
N LEU A 21 3.96 -6.75 2.65
CA LEU A 21 2.82 -5.90 2.98
C LEU A 21 2.08 -5.42 1.71
N LEU A 22 2.81 -5.08 0.65
CA LEU A 22 2.21 -4.71 -0.65
C LEU A 22 1.43 -5.87 -1.25
N ASP A 23 2.04 -7.06 -1.27
CA ASP A 23 1.42 -8.28 -1.80
C ASP A 23 0.16 -8.61 -0.99
N LYS A 24 0.22 -8.52 0.34
CA LYS A 24 -0.94 -8.70 1.23
C LYS A 24 -2.08 -7.72 0.93
N ILE A 25 -1.78 -6.45 0.62
CA ILE A 25 -2.80 -5.45 0.28
C ILE A 25 -3.39 -5.68 -1.12
N GLU A 26 -2.59 -6.07 -2.11
CA GLU A 26 -3.07 -6.33 -3.48
C GLU A 26 -3.83 -7.65 -3.63
N GLU A 27 -3.43 -8.69 -2.89
CA GLU A 27 -4.10 -10.00 -2.89
C GLU A 27 -5.39 -10.00 -2.07
N SER A 28 -5.65 -8.95 -1.29
CA SER A 28 -6.87 -8.87 -0.48
C SER A 28 -8.07 -8.47 -1.33
N ASP A 29 -9.11 -9.31 -1.30
CA ASP A 29 -10.41 -9.00 -1.92
C ASP A 29 -11.16 -7.86 -1.20
N SER A 30 -10.71 -7.46 0.00
CA SER A 30 -11.34 -6.44 0.85
C SER A 30 -10.34 -5.33 1.22
N PRO A 31 -10.80 -4.08 1.42
CA PRO A 31 -9.93 -3.02 1.91
C PRO A 31 -9.27 -3.39 3.24
N ILE A 32 -7.93 -3.46 3.25
CA ILE A 32 -7.18 -3.71 4.48
C ILE A 32 -7.24 -2.47 5.37
N ASP A 33 -7.88 -2.61 6.52
CA ASP A 33 -7.87 -1.58 7.54
C ASP A 33 -6.67 -1.69 8.50
N ARG A 34 -6.54 -0.71 9.37
CA ARG A 34 -5.48 -0.69 10.39
C ARG A 34 -5.53 -1.87 11.36
N THR A 35 -6.71 -2.38 11.68
CA THR A 35 -6.88 -3.46 12.65
C THR A 35 -6.41 -4.81 12.10
N MET A 36 -6.38 -4.97 10.77
CA MET A 36 -5.86 -6.13 10.06
C MET A 36 -4.32 -6.16 9.93
N LEU A 37 -3.64 -5.12 10.42
CA LEU A 37 -2.19 -4.98 10.41
C LEU A 37 -1.62 -5.11 11.83
N THR A 38 -0.56 -5.90 11.98
CA THR A 38 0.27 -5.93 13.18
C THR A 38 0.94 -4.58 13.43
N GLU A 39 1.40 -4.31 14.66
CA GLU A 39 2.08 -3.04 14.99
C GLU A 39 3.26 -2.75 14.05
N ARG A 40 4.06 -3.78 13.75
CA ARG A 40 5.19 -3.68 12.81
C ARG A 40 4.73 -3.34 11.39
N GLU A 41 3.68 -4.00 10.89
CA GLU A 41 3.10 -3.69 9.58
C GLU A 41 2.50 -2.28 9.54
N GLN A 42 1.92 -1.80 10.64
CA GLN A 42 1.40 -0.43 10.73
C GLN A 42 2.53 0.61 10.62
N GLU A 43 3.68 0.35 11.27
CA GLU A 43 4.87 1.22 11.12
C GLU A 43 5.41 1.20 9.69
N LEU A 44 5.48 0.01 9.06
CA LEU A 44 5.87 -0.12 7.66
C LEU A 44 4.91 0.63 6.75
N ALA A 45 3.60 0.47 6.96
CA ALA A 45 2.58 1.16 6.18
C ALA A 45 2.76 2.68 6.25
N ARG A 46 3.01 3.24 7.44
CA ARG A 46 3.29 4.68 7.62
C ARG A 46 4.53 5.14 6.85
N LYS A 47 5.63 4.37 6.91
CA LYS A 47 6.85 4.66 6.14
C LYS A 47 6.60 4.57 4.63
N MET A 48 5.78 3.64 4.20
CA MET A 48 5.44 3.45 2.80
C MET A 48 4.50 4.54 2.27
N ILE A 49 3.60 5.06 3.11
CA ILE A 49 2.78 6.23 2.79
C ILE A 49 3.64 7.47 2.58
N SER A 50 4.58 7.75 3.49
CA SER A 50 5.46 8.93 3.34
C SER A 50 6.37 8.85 2.10
N ARG A 51 6.68 7.62 1.65
CA ARG A 51 7.42 7.34 0.42
C ARG A 51 6.53 7.32 -0.84
N GLY A 52 5.22 7.46 -0.70
CA GLY A 52 4.26 7.43 -1.82
C GLY A 52 3.99 6.04 -2.41
N LEU A 53 4.34 4.96 -1.71
CA LEU A 53 4.09 3.57 -2.14
C LEU A 53 2.67 3.10 -1.80
N LEU A 54 2.13 3.61 -0.69
CA LEU A 54 0.78 3.34 -0.22
C LEU A 54 -0.01 4.64 -0.12
N VAL A 55 -1.32 4.54 -0.28
CA VAL A 55 -2.27 5.61 -0.03
C VAL A 55 -3.20 5.17 1.09
N MET A 56 -3.44 6.09 2.03
CA MET A 56 -4.43 5.90 3.08
C MET A 56 -5.72 6.61 2.68
N ARG A 57 -6.85 5.90 2.71
CA ARG A 57 -8.18 6.46 2.41
C ARG A 57 -9.17 6.06 3.50
N LYS A 58 -10.17 6.91 3.75
CA LYS A 58 -11.29 6.55 4.61
C LYS A 58 -12.40 5.91 3.77
N ILE A 59 -12.83 4.71 4.13
CA ILE A 59 -13.98 4.02 3.55
C ILE A 59 -14.91 3.65 4.70
N ASN A 60 -16.17 4.09 4.63
CA ASN A 60 -17.18 3.81 5.66
C ASN A 60 -16.68 4.11 7.09
N GLU A 61 -16.08 5.29 7.28
CA GLU A 61 -15.46 5.76 8.54
C GLU A 61 -14.19 5.02 9.00
N THR A 62 -13.84 3.90 8.36
CA THR A 62 -12.63 3.13 8.63
C THR A 62 -11.47 3.62 7.77
N THR A 63 -10.26 3.62 8.35
CA THR A 63 -9.03 3.97 7.64
C THR A 63 -8.44 2.72 6.99
N CYS A 64 -8.44 2.70 5.66
CA CYS A 64 -7.95 1.59 4.83
C CYS A 64 -6.70 1.99 4.03
N TYR A 65 -5.87 0.99 3.72
CA TYR A 65 -4.64 1.14 2.96
C TYR A 65 -4.78 0.57 1.55
N PHE A 66 -4.26 1.31 0.58
CA PHE A 66 -4.28 0.95 -0.84
C PHE A 66 -2.88 1.08 -1.41
N VAL A 67 -2.53 0.21 -2.36
CA VAL A 67 -1.29 0.39 -3.12
C VAL A 67 -1.44 1.58 -4.04
N ASN A 68 -0.43 2.45 -4.06
CA ASN A 68 -0.42 3.60 -4.95
C ASN A 68 -0.11 3.16 -6.40
N ASN A 69 -1.08 2.55 -7.08
CA ASN A 69 -0.92 2.12 -8.45
C ASN A 69 -1.52 3.16 -9.41
N PRO A 70 -0.73 3.75 -10.33
CA PRO A 70 -1.26 4.70 -11.32
C PRO A 70 -2.30 4.07 -12.27
N LYS A 71 -2.33 2.73 -12.41
CA LYS A 71 -3.37 2.04 -13.20
C LYS A 71 -4.73 1.99 -12.49
N ASP A 72 -4.76 2.20 -11.16
CA ASP A 72 -5.99 2.17 -10.37
C ASP A 72 -6.77 3.50 -10.39
N LEU A 73 -6.23 4.53 -11.08
CA LEU A 73 -6.89 5.83 -11.28
C LEU A 73 -8.22 5.73 -12.05
N TRP A 74 -8.55 4.57 -12.65
CA TRP A 74 -9.81 4.34 -13.36
C TRP A 74 -10.93 3.70 -12.51
N ARG A 75 -10.63 3.15 -11.31
CA ARG A 75 -11.65 2.57 -10.43
C ARG A 75 -12.40 3.61 -9.57
N ASP A 76 -11.96 4.87 -9.60
CA ASP A 76 -12.57 6.01 -8.90
C ASP A 76 -13.56 6.82 -9.79
N LYS A 77 -14.28 6.18 -10.73
CA LYS A 77 -15.34 6.82 -11.53
C LYS A 77 -16.72 6.23 -11.29
#